data_AF-A0A800CXW9-F1
#
_entry.id   AF-A0A800CXW9-F1
#
_cell.length_a   1.000
_cell.length_b   1.000
_cell.length_c   1.000
_cell.angle_alpha   90.00
_cell.angle_beta   90.00
_cell.angle_gamma   90.00
#
_symmetry.space_group_name_H-M   'P 1'
#
loop_
_entity.id
_entity.type
_entity.pdbx_description
1 polymer ?
#
loop_
_entity_poly.entity_id
_entity_poly.type
_entity_poly.pdbx_seq_one_letter_code
_entity_poly.pdbx_strand_id
1 'polypeptide(L)'
;MKKLTLCAVSMTLAFGLCFAGAALASDDKGPAEMTLTSTIDPAKKAKPAIFPHAKHQERLKCGECHHSKGADGKQVAYVEGQKIEKCESCHNKAAGMPKKLTTFKEAAHANCKACHKAEDKKLAKCSVCHPKKKK
;
A
#
# COMPACT_ATOMS: atom_id res chain seq x y z
N MET A 1 15.87 -0.86 -76.29
CA MET A 1 17.04 -0.06 -75.84
C MET A 1 16.53 1.26 -75.29
N LYS A 2 16.85 1.57 -74.02
CA LYS A 2 17.18 2.90 -73.43
C LYS A 2 16.39 4.12 -73.97
N LYS A 3 15.71 4.99 -73.24
CA LYS A 3 15.49 5.38 -71.83
C LYS A 3 14.20 6.27 -71.91
N LEU A 4 13.44 6.60 -70.88
CA LEU A 4 13.76 7.61 -69.88
C LEU A 4 12.59 7.63 -68.87
N THR A 5 12.96 7.45 -67.61
CA THR A 5 12.18 7.60 -66.39
C THR A 5 11.51 8.97 -66.27
N LEU A 6 10.20 8.96 -66.00
CA LEU A 6 9.41 10.08 -65.49
C LEU A 6 8.52 9.54 -64.36
N CYS A 7 8.07 10.44 -63.49
CA CYS A 7 7.29 10.23 -62.27
C CYS A 7 8.11 10.14 -60.99
N ALA A 8 8.47 11.35 -60.56
CA ALA A 8 8.77 11.72 -59.20
C ALA A 8 7.72 11.14 -58.23
N VAL A 9 8.20 10.37 -57.25
CA VAL A 9 7.55 10.25 -55.95
C VAL A 9 8.67 10.46 -54.93
N SER A 10 8.71 11.68 -54.42
CA SER A 10 9.53 12.10 -53.29
C SER A 10 9.14 11.29 -52.05
N MET A 11 9.88 10.21 -51.81
CA MET A 11 9.81 9.44 -50.57
C MET A 11 10.60 10.17 -49.49
N THR A 12 10.03 11.25 -48.96
CA THR A 12 10.53 11.91 -47.75
C THR A 12 10.25 11.01 -46.55
N LEU A 13 11.31 10.32 -46.11
CA LEU A 13 11.45 9.73 -44.78
C LEU A 13 11.21 10.84 -43.73
N ALA A 14 10.03 10.88 -43.14
CA ALA A 14 9.78 11.58 -41.89
C ALA A 14 9.50 10.53 -40.82
N PHE A 15 10.59 10.05 -40.22
CA PHE A 15 10.57 9.23 -39.01
C PHE A 15 10.16 10.14 -37.84
N GLY A 16 8.86 10.45 -37.78
CA GLY A 16 8.23 11.19 -36.68
C GLY A 16 8.01 10.28 -35.49
N LEU A 17 9.11 9.81 -34.89
CA LEU A 17 9.10 9.11 -33.62
C LEU A 17 8.87 10.14 -32.50
N CYS A 18 7.62 10.57 -32.32
CA CYS A 18 7.20 11.16 -31.04
C CYS A 18 6.35 10.12 -30.34
N PHE A 19 7.08 9.20 -29.69
CA PHE A 19 6.57 8.26 -28.73
C PHE A 19 5.59 8.99 -27.80
N ALA A 20 4.39 8.43 -27.70
CA ALA A 20 3.37 8.84 -26.76
C ALA A 20 3.99 8.90 -25.36
N GLY A 21 4.10 10.10 -24.81
CA GLY A 21 4.28 10.30 -23.38
C GLY A 21 2.99 9.91 -22.67
N ALA A 22 2.63 8.63 -22.68
CA ALA A 22 1.73 8.07 -21.70
C ALA A 22 2.46 8.19 -20.36
N ALA A 23 2.11 9.20 -19.58
CA ALA A 23 2.35 9.18 -18.16
C ALA A 23 1.66 7.91 -17.64
N LEU A 24 2.44 6.85 -17.43
CA LEU A 24 1.97 5.66 -16.75
C LEU A 24 1.53 6.11 -15.36
N ALA A 25 0.25 5.95 -15.09
CA ALA A 25 -0.39 6.43 -13.90
C ALA A 25 0.25 5.79 -12.66
N SER A 26 0.55 6.61 -11.66
CA SER A 26 1.02 6.20 -10.34
C SER A 26 -0.11 5.60 -9.47
N ASP A 27 -1.11 4.97 -10.07
CA ASP A 27 -2.39 4.62 -9.44
C ASP A 27 -2.28 3.55 -8.34
N ASP A 28 -1.12 2.87 -8.23
CA ASP A 28 -0.88 1.81 -7.22
C ASP A 28 -0.24 2.30 -5.92
N LYS A 29 -0.01 3.62 -5.77
CA LYS A 29 0.62 4.19 -4.57
C LYS A 29 -0.46 4.80 -3.68
N GLY A 30 -0.87 4.06 -2.65
CA GLY A 30 -1.79 4.55 -1.61
C GLY A 30 -1.29 5.85 -0.93
N PRO A 31 -2.11 6.49 -0.07
CA PRO A 31 -1.78 7.80 0.49
C PRO A 31 -0.39 7.84 1.12
N ALA A 32 0.37 8.92 0.88
CA ALA A 32 1.75 9.01 1.37
C ALA A 32 1.84 9.09 2.90
N GLU A 33 0.89 9.78 3.52
CA GLU A 33 0.76 9.94 4.97
C GLU A 33 -0.63 9.52 5.39
N MET A 34 -0.72 8.77 6.49
CA MET A 34 -1.98 8.26 7.01
C MET A 34 -2.09 8.45 8.51
N THR A 35 -3.32 8.67 8.97
CA THR A 35 -3.67 8.56 10.37
C THR A 35 -4.56 7.34 10.55
N LEU A 36 -4.05 6.34 11.26
CA LEU A 36 -4.75 5.09 11.48
C LEU A 36 -5.65 5.20 12.71
N THR A 37 -6.94 4.97 12.50
CA THR A 37 -7.96 4.86 13.54
C THR A 37 -8.94 3.75 13.15
N SER A 38 -9.53 3.09 14.14
CA SER A 38 -10.66 2.20 13.88
C SER A 38 -11.97 2.96 14.03
N THR A 39 -12.90 2.70 13.11
CA THR A 39 -14.30 3.12 13.18
C THR A 39 -15.23 2.00 13.62
N ILE A 40 -14.85 0.72 13.45
CA ILE A 40 -15.67 -0.44 13.82
C ILE A 40 -15.52 -0.80 15.30
N ASP A 41 -14.28 -0.88 15.78
CA ASP A 41 -13.96 -1.18 17.18
C ASP A 41 -13.15 -0.04 17.81
N PRO A 42 -13.73 1.17 17.94
CA PRO A 42 -13.01 2.34 18.43
C PRO A 42 -12.59 2.17 19.90
N ALA A 43 -11.41 2.69 20.23
CA ALA A 43 -10.98 2.78 21.61
C ALA A 43 -11.79 3.86 22.35
N LYS A 44 -12.16 3.60 23.62
CA LYS A 44 -12.87 4.58 24.49
C LYS A 44 -12.25 5.97 24.48
N LYS A 45 -10.91 6.03 24.44
CA LYS A 45 -10.14 7.25 24.20
C LYS A 45 -9.31 7.04 22.95
N ALA A 46 -9.69 7.71 21.86
CA ALA A 46 -8.98 7.63 20.60
C ALA A 46 -7.51 8.07 20.77
N LYS A 47 -6.60 7.20 20.33
CA LYS A 47 -5.17 7.48 20.20
C LYS A 47 -4.78 7.09 18.78
N PRO A 48 -5.03 7.95 17.78
CA PRO A 48 -4.69 7.63 16.41
C PRO A 48 -3.19 7.37 16.27
N ALA A 49 -2.80 6.50 15.34
CA ALA A 49 -1.40 6.30 15.00
C ALA A 49 -1.06 7.11 13.74
N ILE A 50 0.03 7.85 13.73
CA ILE A 50 0.57 8.43 12.50
C ILE A 50 1.37 7.35 11.78
N PHE A 51 1.12 7.19 10.49
CA PHE A 51 1.75 6.18 9.66
C PHE A 51 2.22 6.83 8.35
N PRO A 52 3.54 7.12 8.23
CA PRO A 52 4.12 7.60 6.99
C PRO A 52 4.24 6.41 6.02
N HIS A 53 3.16 6.13 5.30
CA HIS A 53 3.04 4.98 4.43
C HIS A 53 4.08 5.00 3.30
N ALA A 54 4.31 6.16 2.69
CA ALA A 54 5.36 6.32 1.66
C ALA A 54 6.73 5.89 2.18
N LYS A 55 7.08 6.23 3.43
CA LYS A 55 8.35 5.82 4.06
C LYS A 55 8.49 4.32 4.26
N HIS A 56 7.38 3.62 4.49
CA HIS A 56 7.39 2.17 4.54
C HIS A 56 7.50 1.59 3.14
N GLN A 57 6.78 2.15 2.17
CA GLN A 57 6.78 1.69 0.78
C GLN A 57 8.13 1.90 0.07
N GLU A 58 8.92 2.89 0.49
CA GLU A 58 10.31 3.07 0.03
C GLU A 58 11.21 1.87 0.35
N ARG A 59 10.84 1.05 1.35
CA ARG A 59 11.70 -0.02 1.90
C ARG A 59 11.05 -1.41 1.90
N LEU A 60 9.72 -1.47 1.86
CA LEU A 60 8.94 -2.69 2.07
C LEU A 60 8.03 -2.94 0.86
N LYS A 61 7.79 -4.22 0.59
CA LYS A 61 6.83 -4.67 -0.43
C LYS A 61 5.40 -4.60 0.13
N CYS A 62 4.41 -4.51 -0.75
CA CYS A 62 2.99 -4.47 -0.38
C CYS A 62 2.61 -5.63 0.55
N GLY A 63 3.14 -6.82 0.27
CA GLY A 63 2.88 -8.05 1.02
C GLY A 63 3.50 -8.15 2.41
N GLU A 64 4.38 -7.23 2.80
CA GLU A 64 4.90 -7.19 4.18
C GLU A 64 3.80 -6.81 5.19
N CYS A 65 2.73 -6.16 4.72
CA CYS A 65 1.60 -5.74 5.54
C CYS A 65 0.27 -6.25 4.98
N HIS A 66 0.04 -6.04 3.69
CA HIS A 66 -1.21 -6.44 3.05
C HIS A 66 -1.20 -7.94 2.86
N HIS A 67 -2.30 -8.57 3.26
CA HIS A 67 -2.50 -10.00 3.11
C HIS A 67 -3.99 -10.23 2.88
N SER A 68 -4.32 -11.43 2.45
CA SER A 68 -5.69 -11.86 2.22
C SER A 68 -6.11 -12.90 3.26
N LYS A 69 -7.39 -13.28 3.25
CA LYS A 69 -7.94 -14.35 4.07
C LYS A 69 -8.49 -15.43 3.14
N GLY A 70 -8.02 -16.66 3.30
CA GLY A 70 -8.54 -17.83 2.59
C GLY A 70 -9.93 -18.22 3.07
N ALA A 71 -10.58 -19.13 2.32
CA ALA A 71 -11.89 -19.67 2.69
C ALA A 71 -11.86 -20.43 4.03
N ASP A 72 -10.72 -21.00 4.41
CA ASP A 72 -10.48 -21.65 5.70
C ASP A 72 -10.23 -20.65 6.85
N GLY A 73 -10.33 -19.35 6.58
CA GLY A 73 -10.12 -18.28 7.55
C GLY A 73 -8.65 -17.99 7.85
N LYS A 74 -7.70 -18.66 7.19
CA LYS A 74 -6.27 -18.42 7.40
C LYS A 74 -5.76 -17.27 6.56
N GLN A 75 -4.64 -16.69 7.02
CA GLN A 75 -3.92 -15.67 6.27
C GLN A 75 -3.36 -16.28 4.98
N VAL A 76 -3.55 -15.57 3.87
CA VAL A 76 -2.99 -15.88 2.55
C VAL A 76 -2.08 -14.72 2.15
N ALA A 77 -0.96 -15.01 1.50
CA ALA A 77 -0.02 -13.99 1.05
C ALA A 77 -0.68 -12.99 0.09
N TYR A 78 -0.14 -11.78 0.06
CA TYR A 78 -0.50 -10.76 -0.93
C TYR A 78 -0.31 -11.29 -2.35
N VAL A 79 -1.25 -10.94 -3.23
CA VAL A 79 -1.13 -11.14 -4.67
C VAL A 79 -1.13 -9.77 -5.35
N GLU A 80 -0.27 -9.59 -6.34
CA GLU A 80 -0.18 -8.34 -7.11
C GLU A 80 -1.55 -7.96 -7.69
N GLY A 81 -1.92 -6.69 -7.56
CA GLY A 81 -3.23 -6.20 -7.99
C GLY A 81 -4.41 -6.57 -7.10
N GLN A 82 -4.22 -7.27 -5.97
CA GLN A 82 -5.32 -7.49 -5.03
C GLN A 82 -5.84 -6.16 -4.50
N LYS A 83 -7.17 -6.04 -4.37
CA LYS A 83 -7.78 -4.87 -3.76
C LYS A 83 -7.31 -4.73 -2.30
N ILE A 84 -6.81 -3.54 -1.96
CA ILE A 84 -6.40 -3.22 -0.60
C ILE A 84 -7.61 -2.73 0.21
N GLU A 85 -8.03 -3.53 1.18
CA GLU A 85 -9.08 -3.19 2.13
C GLU A 85 -8.49 -2.63 3.43
N LYS A 86 -9.31 -1.88 4.19
CA LYS A 86 -8.95 -1.45 5.55
C LYS A 86 -8.82 -2.67 6.45
N CYS A 87 -7.80 -2.72 7.31
CA CYS A 87 -7.58 -3.89 8.16
C CYS A 87 -8.77 -4.20 9.08
N GLU A 88 -9.51 -3.19 9.53
CA GLU A 88 -10.71 -3.38 10.37
C GLU A 88 -11.88 -4.06 9.66
N SER A 89 -11.88 -4.16 8.32
CA SER A 89 -12.90 -4.92 7.58
C SER A 89 -12.90 -6.41 7.96
N CYS A 90 -11.73 -6.93 8.32
CA CYS A 90 -11.54 -8.31 8.78
C CYS A 90 -11.14 -8.39 10.26
N HIS A 91 -10.30 -7.48 10.75
CA HIS A 91 -9.86 -7.44 12.15
C HIS A 91 -10.84 -6.63 12.99
N ASN A 92 -11.99 -7.23 13.28
CA ASN A 92 -13.03 -6.69 14.16
C ASN A 92 -13.68 -7.79 15.00
N LYS A 93 -14.35 -7.41 16.10
CA LYS A 93 -14.94 -8.36 17.04
C LYS A 93 -15.99 -9.27 16.42
N ALA A 94 -16.68 -8.82 15.37
CA ALA A 94 -17.69 -9.63 14.69
C ALA A 94 -17.08 -10.74 13.83
N ALA A 95 -15.79 -10.67 13.50
CA ALA A 95 -15.11 -11.65 12.65
C ALA A 95 -14.72 -12.95 13.36
N GLY A 96 -14.88 -13.05 14.69
CA GLY A 96 -14.62 -14.29 15.43
C GLY A 96 -13.14 -14.72 15.48
N MET A 97 -12.20 -13.80 15.30
CA MET A 97 -10.76 -14.10 15.29
C MET A 97 -10.17 -14.29 16.70
N PRO A 98 -9.00 -14.95 16.84
CA PRO A 98 -8.28 -15.05 18.11
C PRO A 98 -7.99 -13.67 18.73
N LYS A 99 -7.98 -13.59 20.06
CA LYS A 99 -7.85 -12.33 20.82
C LYS A 99 -6.72 -11.39 20.37
N LYS A 100 -5.60 -11.90 19.85
CA LYS A 100 -4.48 -11.06 19.38
C LYS A 100 -4.70 -10.42 18.01
N LEU A 101 -5.78 -10.79 17.31
CA LEU A 101 -6.12 -10.38 15.95
C LEU A 101 -7.58 -9.90 15.85
N THR A 102 -8.35 -10.00 16.94
CA THR A 102 -9.79 -9.70 16.97
C THR A 102 -10.08 -8.25 16.60
N THR A 103 -9.22 -7.30 16.91
CA THR A 103 -9.43 -5.89 16.55
C THR A 103 -8.30 -5.35 15.68
N PHE A 104 -8.58 -4.30 14.90
CA PHE A 104 -7.55 -3.55 14.16
C PHE A 104 -6.41 -3.15 15.09
N LYS A 105 -6.74 -2.69 16.30
CA LYS A 105 -5.74 -2.32 17.30
C LYS A 105 -4.82 -3.50 17.63
N GLU A 106 -5.37 -4.68 17.88
CA GLU A 106 -4.58 -5.85 18.25
C GLU A 106 -3.75 -6.35 17.06
N ALA A 107 -4.33 -6.43 15.88
CA ALA A 107 -3.64 -6.81 14.64
C ALA A 107 -2.49 -5.84 14.30
N ALA A 108 -2.72 -4.52 14.41
CA ALA A 108 -1.67 -3.52 14.18
C ALA A 108 -0.54 -3.61 15.21
N HIS A 109 -0.84 -3.87 16.49
CA HIS A 109 0.23 -4.11 17.47
C HIS A 109 0.93 -5.46 17.27
N ALA A 110 0.25 -6.48 16.76
CA ALA A 110 0.88 -7.75 16.44
C ALA A 110 1.83 -7.62 15.24
N ASN A 111 1.47 -6.83 14.24
CA ASN A 111 2.30 -6.63 13.05
C ASN A 111 3.35 -5.52 13.24
N CYS A 112 2.90 -4.26 13.36
CA CYS A 112 3.76 -3.08 13.33
C CYS A 112 4.74 -3.06 14.51
N LYS A 113 4.25 -3.30 15.74
CA LYS A 113 5.10 -3.27 16.93
C LYS A 113 6.09 -4.43 16.95
N ALA A 114 5.71 -5.61 16.43
CA ALA A 114 6.62 -6.76 16.37
C ALA A 114 7.76 -6.50 15.38
N CYS A 115 7.44 -6.05 14.17
CA CYS A 115 8.43 -5.66 13.16
C CYS A 115 9.36 -4.57 13.71
N HIS A 116 8.81 -3.48 14.25
CA HIS A 116 9.63 -2.43 14.86
C HIS A 116 10.51 -2.94 16.00
N LYS A 117 10.02 -3.86 16.84
CA LYS A 117 10.83 -4.42 17.94
C LYS A 117 12.00 -5.28 17.43
N ALA A 118 11.82 -5.96 16.30
CA ALA A 118 12.86 -6.75 15.65
C ALA A 118 13.92 -5.85 15.00
N GLU A 119 13.50 -4.77 14.34
CA GLU A 119 14.39 -3.81 13.67
C GLU A 119 15.12 -2.88 14.66
N ASP A 120 14.37 -2.14 15.47
CA ASP A 120 14.90 -1.28 16.53
C ASP A 120 13.84 -1.06 17.63
N LYS A 121 14.13 -1.58 18.84
CA LYS A 121 13.26 -1.44 20.02
C LYS A 121 12.84 -0.01 20.32
N LYS A 122 13.60 1.02 19.90
CA LYS A 122 13.21 2.43 20.04
C LYS A 122 11.99 2.78 19.19
N LEU A 123 11.83 2.18 18.02
CA LEU A 123 10.68 2.37 17.12
C LEU A 123 9.38 1.75 17.67
N ALA A 124 9.49 0.76 18.54
CA ALA A 124 8.35 0.08 19.16
C ALA A 124 7.74 0.85 20.37
N LYS A 125 8.25 2.04 20.68
CA LYS A 125 7.72 2.90 21.74
C LYS A 125 6.36 3.48 21.35
N CYS A 126 5.40 3.46 22.27
CA CYS A 126 4.03 3.91 22.02
C CYS A 126 3.96 5.34 21.46
N SER A 127 4.83 6.25 21.92
CA SER A 127 4.85 7.66 21.51
C SER A 127 5.37 7.89 20.09
N VAL A 128 6.07 6.91 19.50
CA VAL A 128 6.55 6.99 18.11
C VAL A 128 5.36 6.91 17.16
N CYS A 129 4.45 5.96 17.39
CA CYS A 129 3.24 5.81 16.58
C CYS A 129 2.10 6.72 17.05
N HIS A 130 1.95 6.91 18.37
CA HIS A 130 0.86 7.69 18.98
C HIS A 130 1.40 8.97 19.61
N PRO A 131 1.79 9.98 18.82
CA PRO A 131 2.26 11.24 19.36
C PRO A 131 1.15 11.90 20.18
N LYS A 132 1.53 12.53 21.30
CA LYS A 132 0.60 13.38 22.04
C LYS A 132 0.17 14.51 21.11
N LYS A 133 -1.13 14.81 21.04
CA LYS A 133 -1.59 16.05 20.41
C LYS A 133 -0.82 17.20 21.07
N LYS A 134 -0.12 18.01 20.27
CA LYS A 134 0.42 19.28 20.76
C LYS A 134 -0.78 20.10 21.24
N LYS A 135 -0.71 20.60 22.47
CA LYS A 135 -1.69 21.53 23.02
C LYS A 135 -1.56 22.87 22.32
#